data_AF-A0A519NY38-F1
#
_entry.id   AF-A0A519NY38-F1
#
_cell.length_a   1.000
_cell.length_b   1.000
_cell.length_c   1.000
_cell.angle_alpha   90.00
_cell.angle_beta   90.00
_cell.angle_gamma   90.00
#
_symmetry.space_group_name_H-M   'P 1'
#
loop_
_entity.id
_entity.type
_entity.pdbx_description
1 polymer ?
#
loop_
_entity_poly.entity_id
_entity_poly.type
_entity_poly.pdbx_seq_one_letter_code
_entity_poly.pdbx_strand_id
1 'polypeptide(L)'
;PLDSVASGGELARFALAMKAALAGREDQRQPVMIFDEVDQGVGGAVAEAVGQRLQRLSQGAQVLVVTHSPQVAARGHAHWKVMKADQAGTTVTSVVDLDADERREEIARMLSGSRVTDEARAAADVLLA
;
A
#
# COMPACT_ATOMS: atom_id res chain seq x y z
N PRO A 1 5.11 26.96 2.78
CA PRO A 1 4.28 27.36 1.60
C PRO A 1 3.63 26.19 0.85
N LEU A 2 4.27 25.01 0.77
CA LEU A 2 3.62 23.78 0.29
C LEU A 2 2.74 23.12 1.37
N ASP A 3 3.24 23.07 2.61
CA ASP A 3 2.51 22.53 3.78
C ASP A 3 1.19 23.28 4.09
N SER A 4 1.03 24.49 3.56
CA SER A 4 -0.14 25.35 3.76
C SER A 4 -1.18 25.25 2.64
N VAL A 5 -0.93 24.49 1.57
CA VAL A 5 -1.77 24.46 0.35
C VAL A 5 -2.10 23.05 -0.13
N ALA A 6 -1.22 22.07 0.08
CA ALA A 6 -1.44 20.69 -0.37
C ALA A 6 -1.97 19.79 0.76
N SER A 7 -2.86 18.86 0.43
CA SER A 7 -3.25 17.79 1.35
C SER A 7 -2.07 16.86 1.64
N GLY A 8 -2.10 16.15 2.79
CA GLY A 8 -1.05 15.20 3.15
C GLY A 8 -0.77 14.16 2.07
N GLY A 9 -1.82 13.64 1.42
CA GLY A 9 -1.70 12.68 0.31
C GLY A 9 -1.08 13.28 -0.97
N GLU A 10 -1.35 14.55 -1.28
CA GLU A 10 -0.74 15.21 -2.44
C GLU A 10 0.77 15.45 -2.24
N LEU A 11 1.17 15.88 -1.04
CA LEU A 11 2.58 16.04 -0.70
C LEU A 11 3.30 14.68 -0.71
N ALA A 12 2.67 13.63 -0.18
CA ALA A 12 3.19 12.27 -0.22
C ALA A 12 3.36 11.77 -1.67
N ARG A 13 2.39 11.99 -2.55
CA ARG A 13 2.49 11.64 -3.98
C ARG A 13 3.58 12.44 -4.69
N PHE A 14 3.73 13.73 -4.39
CA PHE A 14 4.78 14.55 -4.96
C PHE A 14 6.18 14.06 -4.53
N ALA A 15 6.36 13.77 -3.24
CA ALA A 15 7.59 13.18 -2.70
C ALA A 15 7.89 11.82 -3.34
N LEU A 16 6.88 10.96 -3.49
CA LEU A 16 6.97 9.68 -4.19
C LEU A 16 7.43 9.88 -5.65
N ALA A 17 6.82 10.80 -6.39
CA ALA A 17 7.18 11.08 -7.79
C ALA A 17 8.65 11.55 -7.92
N MET A 18 9.07 12.46 -7.05
CA MET A 18 10.45 12.95 -7.00
C MET A 18 11.43 11.83 -6.68
N LYS A 19 11.15 11.02 -5.66
CA LYS A 19 12.00 9.88 -5.30
C LYS A 19 12.07 8.85 -6.41
N ALA A 20 10.94 8.51 -7.04
CA ALA A 20 10.90 7.55 -8.13
C ALA A 20 11.68 8.04 -9.36
N ALA A 21 11.65 9.34 -9.64
CA ALA A 21 12.40 9.95 -10.75
C ALA A 21 13.91 10.02 -10.49
N LEU A 22 14.33 10.10 -9.23
CA LEU A 22 15.73 10.16 -8.82
C LEU A 22 16.31 8.79 -8.45
N ALA A 23 15.48 7.76 -8.34
CA ALA A 23 15.89 6.39 -8.03
C ALA A 23 16.96 5.89 -9.01
N GLY A 24 18.03 5.29 -8.48
CA GLY A 24 19.16 4.78 -9.25
C GLY A 24 20.27 5.79 -9.55
N ARG A 25 20.17 7.04 -9.07
CA ARG A 25 21.24 8.06 -9.17
C ARG A 25 22.03 8.27 -7.87
N GLU A 26 21.77 7.46 -6.84
CA GLU A 26 22.36 7.62 -5.52
C GLU A 26 23.40 6.50 -5.27
N ASP A 27 24.67 6.87 -5.11
CA ASP A 27 25.77 6.02 -4.55
C ASP A 27 25.60 5.77 -3.03
N GLN A 28 24.38 5.94 -2.50
CA GLN A 28 24.10 6.02 -1.07
C GLN A 28 23.33 4.80 -0.54
N ARG A 29 23.53 4.56 0.75
CA ARG A 29 22.92 3.50 1.58
C ARG A 29 21.42 3.36 1.29
N GLN A 30 20.93 2.14 1.08
CA GLN A 30 19.50 1.86 0.84
C GLN A 30 18.63 2.47 1.94
N PRO A 31 17.90 3.57 1.69
CA PRO A 31 17.12 4.23 2.73
C PRO A 31 15.82 3.47 3.02
N VAL A 32 15.35 3.52 4.25
CA VAL A 32 13.97 3.10 4.60
C VAL A 32 13.05 4.29 4.38
N MET A 33 11.97 4.08 3.64
CA MET A 33 10.94 5.10 3.37
C MET A 33 9.59 4.62 3.87
N ILE A 34 8.85 5.50 4.54
CA ILE A 34 7.50 5.21 5.05
C ILE A 34 6.53 6.16 4.36
N PHE A 35 5.53 5.60 3.70
CA PHE A 35 4.44 6.32 3.08
C PHE A 35 3.15 5.95 3.80
N ASP A 36 2.50 6.94 4.40
CA ASP A 36 1.14 6.80 4.91
C ASP A 36 0.21 7.51 3.94
N GLU A 37 -0.93 6.91 3.62
CA GLU A 37 -2.01 7.57 2.89
C GLU A 37 -1.65 8.13 1.50
N VAL A 38 -0.62 7.61 0.84
CA VAL A 38 -0.19 8.06 -0.50
C VAL A 38 -1.25 7.85 -1.58
N ASP A 39 -2.18 6.94 -1.34
CA ASP A 39 -3.34 6.58 -2.15
C ASP A 39 -4.65 7.25 -1.69
N GLN A 40 -4.62 8.17 -0.72
CA GLN A 40 -5.83 8.90 -0.33
C GLN A 40 -6.42 9.72 -1.48
N GLY A 41 -7.74 9.60 -1.64
CA GLY A 41 -8.50 10.33 -2.66
C GLY A 41 -8.25 9.90 -4.11
N VAL A 42 -7.58 8.76 -4.33
CA VAL A 42 -7.33 8.22 -5.68
C VAL A 42 -7.83 6.78 -5.81
N GLY A 43 -8.24 6.39 -7.03
CA GLY A 43 -8.75 5.04 -7.32
C GLY A 43 -8.45 4.61 -8.75
N GLY A 44 -8.76 3.35 -9.07
CA GLY A 44 -8.58 2.79 -10.41
C GLY A 44 -7.15 2.92 -10.93
N ALA A 45 -7.01 3.39 -12.17
CA ALA A 45 -5.71 3.53 -12.84
C ALA A 45 -4.70 4.43 -12.09
N VAL A 46 -5.19 5.41 -11.32
CA VAL A 46 -4.30 6.31 -10.55
C VAL A 46 -3.69 5.57 -9.36
N ALA A 47 -4.47 4.79 -8.62
CA ALA A 47 -3.97 3.97 -7.52
C ALA A 47 -2.99 2.90 -8.01
N GLU A 48 -3.27 2.29 -9.16
CA GLU A 48 -2.34 1.35 -9.81
C GLU A 48 -1.01 2.04 -10.18
N ALA A 49 -1.06 3.23 -10.77
CA ALA A 49 0.12 4.00 -11.14
C ALA A 49 0.95 4.42 -9.90
N VAL A 50 0.32 4.64 -8.75
CA VAL A 50 0.99 4.85 -7.45
C VAL A 50 1.69 3.56 -7.00
N GLY A 51 0.98 2.43 -7.02
CA GLY A 51 1.54 1.11 -6.67
C GLY A 51 2.78 0.74 -7.50
N GLN A 52 2.73 0.96 -8.81
CA GLN A 52 3.86 0.72 -9.71
C GLN A 52 5.10 1.59 -9.37
N ARG A 53 4.90 2.85 -8.95
CA ARG A 53 6.00 3.74 -8.55
C ARG A 53 6.62 3.31 -7.22
N LEU A 54 5.79 2.89 -6.26
CA LEU A 54 6.26 2.35 -4.98
C LEU A 54 7.06 1.06 -5.19
N GLN A 55 6.58 0.16 -6.05
CA GLN A 55 7.31 -1.05 -6.41
C GLN A 55 8.66 -0.73 -7.07
N ARG A 56 8.70 0.24 -8.00
CA ARG A 56 9.96 0.68 -8.60
C ARG A 56 10.94 1.24 -7.57
N LEU A 57 10.47 2.04 -6.62
CA LEU A 57 11.31 2.53 -5.51
C LEU A 57 11.87 1.39 -4.67
N SER A 58 11.07 0.36 -4.41
CA SER A 58 11.47 -0.76 -3.57
C SER A 58 12.62 -1.61 -4.15
N GLN A 59 12.99 -1.40 -5.42
CA GLN A 59 14.16 -2.04 -6.03
C GLN A 59 15.50 -1.56 -5.45
N GLY A 60 15.54 -0.35 -4.87
CA GLY A 60 16.75 0.25 -4.31
C GLY A 60 16.62 0.72 -2.85
N ALA A 61 15.47 0.50 -2.22
CA ALA A 61 15.13 0.99 -0.90
C ALA A 61 14.12 0.07 -0.21
N GLN A 62 14.06 0.09 1.13
CA GLN A 62 12.95 -0.55 1.83
C GLN A 62 11.78 0.44 1.89
N VAL A 63 10.64 0.05 1.33
CA VAL A 63 9.44 0.91 1.27
C VAL A 63 8.33 0.28 2.12
N LEU A 64 7.90 1.01 3.15
CA LEU A 64 6.76 0.66 3.99
C LEU A 64 5.58 1.55 3.60
N VAL A 65 4.41 0.94 3.35
CA VAL A 65 3.22 1.65 2.91
C VAL A 65 2.04 1.24 3.76
N VAL A 66 1.33 2.22 4.30
CA VAL A 66 0.00 2.03 4.91
C VAL A 66 -1.02 2.46 3.86
N THR A 67 -1.90 1.52 3.46
CA THR A 67 -2.80 1.70 2.31
C THR A 67 -4.13 0.99 2.55
N HIS A 68 -5.19 1.53 1.97
CA HIS A 68 -6.50 0.86 1.87
C HIS A 68 -6.83 0.48 0.41
N SER A 69 -5.98 0.82 -0.55
CA SER A 69 -6.13 0.46 -1.95
C SER A 69 -5.67 -0.98 -2.21
N PRO A 70 -6.54 -1.86 -2.74
CA PRO A 70 -6.12 -3.20 -3.16
C PRO A 70 -5.07 -3.15 -4.28
N GLN A 71 -5.13 -2.14 -5.16
CA GLN A 71 -4.16 -1.97 -6.25
C GLN A 71 -2.76 -1.66 -5.74
N VAL A 72 -2.63 -0.90 -4.64
CA VAL A 72 -1.33 -0.60 -4.02
C VAL A 72 -0.83 -1.79 -3.21
N ALA A 73 -1.69 -2.39 -2.36
CA ALA A 73 -1.32 -3.54 -1.53
C ALA A 73 -0.87 -4.76 -2.37
N ALA A 74 -1.49 -5.00 -3.52
CA ALA A 74 -1.12 -6.09 -4.41
C ALA A 74 0.29 -5.95 -5.01
N ARG A 75 0.87 -4.73 -5.07
CA ARG A 75 2.24 -4.50 -5.56
C ARG A 75 3.33 -4.71 -4.50
N GLY A 76 2.95 -4.92 -3.24
CA GLY A 76 3.90 -5.18 -2.14
C GLY A 76 4.62 -6.52 -2.27
N HIS A 77 5.86 -6.59 -1.76
CA HIS A 77 6.60 -7.86 -1.65
C HIS A 77 6.14 -8.71 -0.47
N ALA A 78 5.73 -8.06 0.62
CA ALA A 78 5.11 -8.66 1.80
C ALA A 78 3.82 -7.89 2.09
N HIS A 79 2.86 -8.54 2.77
CA HIS A 79 1.59 -7.92 3.11
C HIS A 79 1.25 -8.20 4.57
N TRP A 80 1.28 -7.14 5.38
CA TRP A 80 0.84 -7.20 6.77
C TRP A 80 -0.57 -6.65 6.92
N LYS A 81 -1.41 -7.35 7.68
CA LYS A 81 -2.73 -6.88 8.04
C LYS A 81 -2.74 -6.36 9.46
N VAL A 82 -3.19 -5.11 9.61
CA VAL A 82 -3.43 -4.50 10.93
C VAL A 82 -4.87 -4.77 11.34
N MET A 83 -5.06 -5.35 12.52
CA MET A 83 -6.38 -5.71 13.05
C MET A 83 -6.57 -5.14 14.45
N LYS A 84 -7.79 -4.71 14.75
CA LYS A 84 -8.23 -4.32 16.09
C LYS A 84 -9.21 -5.35 16.62
N ALA A 85 -9.01 -5.78 17.86
CA ALA A 85 -9.92 -6.68 18.57
C ALA A 85 -10.12 -6.19 20.00
N ASP A 86 -11.35 -6.28 20.51
CA ASP A 86 -11.63 -5.98 21.91
C ASP A 86 -11.28 -7.20 22.77
N GLN A 87 -10.33 -7.03 23.69
CA GLN A 87 -9.96 -8.03 24.69
C GLN A 87 -10.24 -7.46 26.07
N ALA A 88 -11.19 -8.08 26.78
CA ALA A 88 -11.58 -7.69 28.15
C ALA A 88 -11.88 -6.18 28.32
N GLY A 89 -12.57 -5.57 27.35
CA GLY A 89 -12.95 -4.16 27.38
C GLY A 89 -11.83 -3.20 26.94
N THR A 90 -10.69 -3.70 26.47
CA THR A 90 -9.61 -2.90 25.89
C THR A 90 -9.43 -3.26 24.42
N THR A 91 -9.43 -2.25 23.54
CA THR A 91 -9.11 -2.48 22.11
C THR A 91 -7.61 -2.69 21.94
N VAL A 92 -7.23 -3.90 21.52
CA VAL A 92 -5.84 -4.28 21.22
C VAL A 92 -5.63 -4.23 19.71
N THR A 93 -4.52 -3.64 19.29
CA THR A 93 -4.10 -3.65 17.88
C THR A 93 -3.03 -4.71 17.67
N SER A 94 -3.19 -5.53 16.64
CA SER A 94 -2.27 -6.60 16.25
C SER A 94 -1.89 -6.45 14.78
N VAL A 95 -0.70 -6.95 14.45
CA VAL A 95 -0.19 -7.00 13.08
C VAL A 95 0.15 -8.45 12.77
N VAL A 96 -0.39 -8.96 11.67
CA VAL A 96 -0.14 -10.33 11.20
C VAL A 96 0.46 -10.28 9.80
N ASP A 97 1.46 -11.13 9.55
CA ASP A 97 1.96 -11.38 8.20
C ASP A 97 1.02 -12.35 7.51
N LEU A 98 0.73 -12.06 6.23
CA LEU A 98 -0.18 -12.86 5.43
C LEU A 98 0.62 -13.77 4.51
N ASP A 99 0.31 -15.05 4.53
CA ASP A 99 0.78 -15.96 3.49
C ASP A 99 0.10 -15.66 2.13
N ALA A 100 0.41 -16.46 1.10
CA ALA A 100 -0.11 -16.22 -0.25
C ALA A 100 -1.65 -16.33 -0.33
N ASP A 101 -2.25 -17.28 0.39
CA ASP A 101 -3.69 -17.52 0.36
C ASP A 101 -4.42 -16.46 1.21
N GLU A 102 -3.90 -16.15 2.40
CA GLU A 102 -4.40 -15.09 3.26
C GLU A 102 -4.30 -13.72 2.58
N ARG A 103 -3.20 -13.47 1.84
CA ARG A 103 -3.01 -12.27 1.04
C ARG A 103 -4.07 -12.16 -0.05
N ARG A 104 -4.36 -13.25 -0.76
CA ARG A 104 -5.41 -13.29 -1.80
C ARG A 104 -6.77 -12.95 -1.20
N GLU A 105 -7.14 -13.58 -0.09
CA GLU A 105 -8.40 -13.30 0.60
C GLU A 105 -8.48 -11.85 1.08
N GLU A 106 -7.38 -11.28 1.58
CA GLU A 106 -7.37 -9.90 2.04
C GLU A 106 -7.52 -8.89 0.89
N ILE A 107 -6.84 -9.09 -0.23
CA ILE A 107 -7.02 -8.25 -1.43
C ILE A 107 -8.46 -8.37 -1.95
N ALA A 108 -9.02 -9.58 -1.98
CA ALA A 108 -10.41 -9.79 -2.36
C ALA A 108 -11.38 -9.07 -1.41
N ARG A 109 -11.14 -9.12 -0.09
CA ARG A 109 -11.89 -8.37 0.92
C ARG A 109 -11.76 -6.86 0.75
N MET A 110 -10.57 -6.36 0.40
CA MET A 110 -10.37 -4.93 0.11
C MET A 110 -11.16 -4.48 -1.13
N LEU A 111 -11.37 -5.38 -2.11
CA LEU A 111 -12.18 -5.12 -3.31
C LEU A 111 -13.69 -5.19 -3.05
N SER A 112 -14.18 -6.20 -2.32
CA SER A 112 -15.63 -6.47 -2.18
C SER A 112 -16.23 -6.06 -0.83
N GLY A 113 -15.41 -5.66 0.13
CA GLY A 113 -15.84 -5.28 1.47
C GLY A 113 -16.02 -6.47 2.40
N SER A 114 -17.09 -6.49 3.19
CA SER A 114 -17.27 -7.47 4.29
C SER A 114 -17.54 -8.91 3.82
N ARG A 115 -18.03 -9.10 2.60
CA ARG A 115 -18.30 -10.42 2.02
C ARG A 115 -17.37 -10.66 0.84
N VAL A 116 -16.47 -11.63 0.98
CA VAL A 116 -15.60 -12.08 -0.12
C VAL A 116 -16.40 -12.99 -1.05
N THR A 117 -16.36 -12.69 -2.35
CA THR A 117 -17.01 -13.49 -3.41
C THR A 117 -15.96 -14.10 -4.33
N ASP A 118 -16.36 -15.07 -5.15
CA ASP A 118 -15.45 -15.72 -6.08
C ASP A 118 -15.00 -14.76 -7.20
N GLU A 119 -15.84 -13.80 -7.57
CA GLU A 119 -15.47 -12.72 -8.50
C GLU A 119 -14.42 -11.79 -7.87
N ALA A 120 -14.53 -11.50 -6.57
CA ALA A 120 -13.55 -10.69 -5.86
C ALA A 120 -12.20 -11.41 -5.76
N ARG A 121 -12.20 -12.73 -5.55
CA ARG A 121 -10.98 -13.57 -5.60
C ARG A 121 -10.36 -13.57 -6.98
N ALA A 122 -11.16 -13.75 -8.02
CA ALA A 122 -10.69 -13.71 -9.40
C ALA A 122 -10.08 -12.34 -9.74
N ALA A 123 -10.69 -11.24 -9.29
CA ALA A 123 -10.13 -9.90 -9.45
C ALA A 123 -8.83 -9.70 -8.65
N ALA A 124 -8.74 -10.26 -7.44
CA ALA A 124 -7.52 -10.25 -6.65
C ALA A 124 -6.37 -11.00 -7.34
N ASP A 125 -6.66 -12.15 -7.96
CA ASP A 125 -5.67 -12.92 -8.72
C ASP A 125 -5.07 -12.11 -9.88
N VAL A 126 -5.89 -11.31 -10.56
CA VAL A 126 -5.42 -10.41 -11.63
C VAL A 126 -4.50 -9.32 -11.09
N LEU A 127 -4.77 -8.80 -9.87
CA LEU A 127 -3.91 -7.78 -9.25
C LEU A 127 -2.59 -8.35 -8.73
N LEU A 128 -2.59 -9.61 -8.29
CA LEU A 128 -1.44 -10.31 -7.71
C LEU A 128 -0.51 -10.94 -8.75
N ALA A 129 -0.96 -11.02 -10.02
CA ALA A 129 -0.15 -11.45 -11.15
C ALA A 129 0.93 -10.42 -11.54
#